data_AF-A0A8C2UHF1-F1
#
_entry.id   AF-A0A8C2UHF1-F1
#
_cell.length_a   1.000
_cell.length_b   1.000
_cell.length_c   1.000
_cell.angle_alpha   90.00
_cell.angle_beta   90.00
_cell.angle_gamma   90.00
#
_symmetry.space_group_name_H-M   'P 1'
#
loop_
_entity.id
_entity.type
_entity.pdbx_description
1 polymer ?
#
loop_
_entity_poly.entity_id
_entity_poly.type
_entity_poly.pdbx_seq_one_letter_code
_entity_poly.pdbx_strand_id
1 'polypeptide(L)'
;METDYLKRCFGNSLSQALAEVAQVQPSDPIEYLAHWLYHYRKISAGKQKNRQEKIQLQEEYHRSLKEKEIMEMMKQEEYQIQQQCAECHKEQIYTEKAMFMQEDTDLSEKEALEQESLPGTSDMITEVPWIVSS
;
A
#
# COMPACT_ATOMS: atom_id res chain seq x y z
N MET A 1 54.86 5.11 -4.75
CA MET A 1 53.40 5.32 -4.73
C MET A 1 52.91 6.02 -6.00
N GLU A 2 53.79 6.67 -6.74
CA GLU A 2 53.51 7.48 -7.92
C GLU A 2 53.18 6.63 -9.16
N THR A 3 53.80 5.45 -9.29
CA THR A 3 53.64 4.56 -10.45
C THR A 3 52.24 3.96 -10.55
N ASP A 4 51.63 3.58 -9.43
CA ASP A 4 50.26 3.05 -9.40
C ASP A 4 49.23 4.13 -9.72
N TYR A 5 49.48 5.36 -9.27
CA TYR A 5 48.66 6.51 -9.62
C TYR A 5 48.71 6.80 -11.12
N LEU A 6 49.92 6.86 -11.71
CA LEU A 6 50.11 7.03 -13.15
C LEU A 6 49.43 5.92 -13.96
N LYS A 7 49.57 4.66 -13.54
CA LYS A 7 48.90 3.52 -14.19
C LYS A 7 47.37 3.65 -14.14
N ARG A 8 46.80 4.07 -13.01
CA ARG A 8 45.33 4.24 -12.87
C ARG A 8 44.80 5.39 -13.71
N CYS A 9 45.48 6.53 -13.71
CA CYS A 9 45.00 7.74 -14.39
C CYS A 9 45.28 7.71 -15.90
N PHE A 10 46.44 7.21 -16.31
CA PHE A 10 46.92 7.31 -17.68
C PHE A 10 47.19 5.97 -18.35
N GLY A 11 47.14 4.84 -17.63
CA GLY A 11 47.46 3.53 -18.21
C GLY A 11 46.57 3.16 -19.40
N ASN A 12 45.25 3.27 -19.23
CA ASN A 12 44.30 2.93 -20.29
C ASN A 12 44.34 3.92 -21.46
N SER A 13 44.42 5.23 -21.18
CA SER A 13 44.45 6.24 -22.23
C SER A 13 45.77 6.20 -23.01
N LEU A 14 46.92 6.09 -22.35
CA LEU A 14 48.22 6.01 -23.02
C LEU A 14 48.36 4.71 -23.81
N SER A 15 47.91 3.56 -23.29
CA SER A 15 47.99 2.30 -24.04
C SER A 15 47.16 2.33 -25.33
N GLN A 16 45.95 2.88 -25.28
CA GLN A 16 45.10 3.06 -26.47
C GLN A 16 45.71 4.06 -27.46
N ALA A 17 46.20 5.20 -26.97
CA ALA A 17 46.83 6.21 -27.80
C ALA A 17 48.08 5.68 -28.50
N LEU A 18 48.93 4.95 -27.77
CA LEU A 18 50.13 4.32 -28.32
C LEU A 18 49.80 3.21 -29.33
N ALA A 19 48.74 2.45 -29.10
CA ALA A 19 48.26 1.47 -30.07
C ALA A 19 47.81 2.14 -31.38
N GLU A 20 47.12 3.27 -31.31
CA GLU A 20 46.74 4.04 -32.50
C GLU A 20 47.94 4.67 -33.20
N VAL A 21 48.88 5.26 -32.45
CA VAL A 21 50.12 5.80 -33.03
C VAL A 21 50.92 4.71 -33.76
N ALA A 22 50.98 3.50 -33.19
CA ALA A 22 51.65 2.36 -33.83
C ALA A 22 50.94 1.89 -35.10
N GLN A 23 49.62 2.07 -35.22
CA GLN A 23 48.86 1.71 -36.42
C GLN A 23 48.94 2.79 -37.51
N VAL A 24 48.82 4.06 -37.13
CA VAL A 24 48.76 5.20 -38.07
C VAL A 24 50.16 5.62 -38.53
N GLN A 25 51.18 5.40 -37.70
CA GLN A 25 52.56 5.81 -37.92
C GLN A 25 52.68 7.25 -38.43
N PRO A 26 52.16 8.24 -37.67
CA PRO A 26 52.17 9.64 -38.08
C PRO A 26 53.60 10.18 -38.20
N SER A 27 53.80 11.18 -39.06
CA SER A 27 55.11 11.84 -39.23
C SER A 27 55.60 12.51 -37.94
N ASP A 28 54.69 13.05 -37.12
CA ASP A 28 54.98 13.49 -35.75
C ASP A 28 54.13 12.70 -34.73
N PRO A 29 54.70 11.66 -34.09
CA PRO A 29 53.99 10.86 -33.10
C PRO A 29 53.75 11.58 -31.78
N ILE A 30 54.54 12.59 -31.43
CA ILE A 30 54.37 13.34 -30.18
C ILE A 30 53.19 14.29 -30.31
N GLU A 31 53.10 15.02 -31.42
CA GLU A 31 51.97 15.91 -31.71
C GLU A 31 50.66 15.14 -31.85
N TYR A 32 50.67 14.02 -32.57
CA TYR A 32 49.48 13.17 -32.71
C TYR A 32 48.99 12.66 -31.35
N LEU A 33 49.90 12.22 -30.49
CA LEU A 33 49.56 11.73 -29.15
C LEU A 33 48.93 12.84 -28.29
N ALA A 34 49.44 14.07 -28.37
CA ALA A 34 48.89 15.21 -27.64
C ALA A 34 47.44 15.51 -28.08
N HIS A 35 47.18 15.55 -29.39
CA HIS A 35 45.83 15.72 -29.92
C HIS A 35 44.90 14.57 -29.51
N TRP A 36 45.37 13.33 -29.59
CA TRP A 36 44.59 12.16 -29.19
C TRP A 36 44.16 12.23 -27.72
N LEU A 37 45.10 12.52 -26.81
CA LEU A 37 44.82 12.63 -25.38
C LEU A 37 43.85 13.77 -25.05
N TYR A 38 43.95 14.90 -25.76
CA TYR A 38 43.02 16.02 -25.62
C TYR A 38 41.59 15.61 -26.01
N HIS A 39 41.42 14.94 -27.15
CA HIS A 39 40.12 14.45 -27.59
C HIS A 39 39.57 13.32 -26.70
N TYR A 40 40.42 12.41 -26.26
CA TYR A 40 40.05 11.30 -25.38
C TYR A 40 39.40 11.78 -24.08
N ARG A 41 39.93 12.82 -23.44
CA ARG A 41 39.35 13.39 -22.21
C ARG A 41 37.92 13.88 -22.43
N LYS A 42 37.67 14.57 -23.55
CA LYS A 42 36.33 15.07 -23.90
C LYS A 42 35.34 13.93 -24.13
N ILE A 43 35.77 12.87 -24.84
CA ILE A 43 34.93 11.71 -25.14
C ILE A 43 34.71 10.85 -23.89
N SER A 44 35.73 10.64 -23.06
CA SER A 44 35.67 9.80 -21.86
C SER A 44 34.70 10.37 -20.81
N ALA A 45 34.67 11.70 -20.65
CA ALA A 45 33.70 12.34 -19.75
C ALA A 45 32.25 12.09 -20.22
N GLY A 46 31.99 12.18 -21.52
CA GLY A 46 30.67 11.88 -22.11
C GLY A 46 30.28 10.41 -21.95
N LYS A 47 31.22 9.48 -22.21
CA LYS A 47 30.98 8.03 -22.07
C LYS A 47 30.66 7.63 -20.61
N GLN A 48 31.36 8.20 -19.63
CA GLN A 48 31.11 7.91 -18.23
C GLN A 48 29.72 8.41 -17.78
N LYS A 49 29.35 9.64 -18.19
CA LYS A 49 28.03 10.21 -17.91
C LYS A 49 26.92 9.34 -18.52
N ASN A 50 27.06 8.94 -19.78
CA ASN A 50 26.10 8.07 -20.45
C ASN A 50 25.96 6.70 -19.76
N ARG A 51 27.08 6.11 -19.29
CA ARG A 51 27.05 4.86 -18.52
C ARG A 51 26.27 5.02 -17.21
N GLN A 52 26.48 6.13 -16.50
CA GLN A 52 25.76 6.41 -15.26
C GLN A 52 24.26 6.62 -15.51
N GLU A 53 23.89 7.40 -16.52
CA GLU A 53 22.50 7.61 -16.93
C GLU A 53 21.82 6.27 -17.29
N LYS A 54 22.52 5.38 -18.00
CA LYS A 54 22.00 4.05 -18.34
C LYS A 54 21.75 3.18 -17.11
N ILE A 55 22.64 3.23 -16.12
CA ILE A 55 22.47 2.50 -14.84
C ILE A 55 21.25 3.05 -14.10
N GLN A 56 21.14 4.38 -13.96
CA GLN A 56 20.01 5.04 -13.29
C GLN A 56 18.67 4.69 -13.95
N LEU A 57 18.62 4.75 -15.28
CA LEU A 57 17.41 4.41 -16.04
C LEU A 57 16.99 2.95 -15.81
N GLN A 58 17.94 2.02 -15.74
CA GLN A 58 17.65 0.61 -15.47
C GLN A 58 17.13 0.41 -14.04
N GLU A 59 17.70 1.11 -13.06
CA GLU A 59 17.24 1.07 -11.66
C GLU A 59 15.83 1.65 -11.51
N GLU A 60 15.52 2.75 -12.19
CA GLU A 60 14.17 3.33 -12.24
C GLU A 60 13.17 2.37 -12.86
N TYR A 61 13.51 1.73 -13.97
CA TYR A 61 12.66 0.73 -14.60
C TYR A 61 12.34 -0.42 -13.64
N HIS A 62 13.35 -0.95 -12.94
CA HIS A 62 13.14 -2.01 -11.96
C HIS A 62 12.31 -1.54 -10.76
N ARG A 63 12.47 -0.29 -10.30
CA ARG A 63 11.64 0.28 -9.24
C ARG A 63 10.19 0.41 -9.66
N SER A 64 9.94 0.94 -10.85
CA SER A 64 8.59 1.09 -11.42
C SER A 64 7.88 -0.26 -11.58
N LEU A 65 8.61 -1.30 -12.00
CA LEU A 65 8.05 -2.64 -12.12
C LEU A 65 7.58 -3.20 -10.75
N LYS A 66 8.40 -3.04 -9.72
CA LYS A 66 8.05 -3.46 -8.35
C LYS A 66 6.89 -2.66 -7.77
N GLU A 67 6.88 -1.35 -8.00
CA GLU A 67 5.78 -0.48 -7.55
C GLU A 67 4.46 -0.88 -8.20
N LYS A 68 4.48 -1.25 -9.50
CA LYS A 68 3.31 -1.75 -10.21
C LYS A 68 2.81 -3.07 -9.63
N GLU A 69 3.70 -4.01 -9.34
CA GLU A 69 3.34 -5.28 -8.70
C GLU A 69 2.69 -5.07 -7.32
N ILE A 70 3.28 -4.19 -6.50
CA ILE A 70 2.73 -3.83 -5.18
C ILE A 70 1.36 -3.15 -5.32
N MET A 71 1.19 -2.27 -6.32
CA MET A 71 -0.09 -1.60 -6.58
C MET A 71 -1.18 -2.59 -6.99
N GLU A 72 -0.86 -3.59 -7.80
CA GLU A 72 -1.80 -4.64 -8.19
C GLU A 72 -2.23 -5.49 -6.99
N MET A 73 -1.28 -5.87 -6.12
CA MET A 73 -1.58 -6.56 -4.86
C MET A 73 -2.48 -5.73 -3.94
N MET A 74 -2.13 -4.46 -3.72
CA MET A 74 -2.89 -3.56 -2.86
C MET A 74 -4.33 -3.37 -3.35
N LYS A 75 -4.52 -3.25 -4.67
CA LYS A 75 -5.85 -3.15 -5.27
C LYS A 75 -6.67 -4.43 -5.08
N GLN A 76 -6.02 -5.60 -5.18
CA GLN A 76 -6.68 -6.88 -4.93
C GLN A 76 -7.08 -7.03 -3.46
N GLU A 77 -6.22 -6.62 -2.53
CA GLU A 77 -6.53 -6.62 -1.09
C GLU A 77 -7.68 -5.65 -0.75
N GLU A 78 -7.65 -4.43 -1.30
CA GLU A 78 -8.72 -3.44 -1.13
C GLU A 78 -10.08 -3.99 -1.57
N TYR A 79 -10.12 -4.68 -2.72
CA TYR A 79 -11.34 -5.31 -3.21
C TYR A 79 -11.86 -6.41 -2.27
N GLN A 80 -10.98 -7.26 -1.73
CA GLN A 80 -11.36 -8.31 -0.79
C GLN A 80 -11.91 -7.73 0.52
N ILE A 81 -11.27 -6.69 1.05
CA ILE A 81 -11.74 -5.99 2.25
C ILE A 81 -13.12 -5.37 1.99
N GLN A 82 -13.30 -4.70 0.85
CA GLN A 82 -14.59 -4.10 0.51
C GLN A 82 -15.72 -5.13 0.42
N GLN A 83 -15.44 -6.30 -0.19
CA GLN A 83 -16.40 -7.40 -0.27
C GLN A 83 -16.74 -7.94 1.13
N GLN A 84 -15.74 -8.25 1.96
CA GLN A 84 -15.95 -8.75 3.32
C GLN A 84 -16.69 -7.75 4.21
N CYS A 85 -16.37 -6.46 4.12
CA CYS A 85 -17.10 -5.41 4.84
C CYS A 85 -18.57 -5.35 4.42
N ALA A 86 -18.86 -5.47 3.11
CA ALA A 86 -20.23 -5.49 2.62
C ALA A 86 -21.02 -6.73 3.06
N GLU A 87 -20.36 -7.90 3.11
CA GLU A 87 -20.95 -9.15 3.60
C GLU A 87 -21.23 -9.06 5.11
N CYS A 88 -20.25 -8.68 5.92
CA CYS A 88 -20.41 -8.52 7.38
C CYS A 88 -21.48 -7.48 7.74
N HIS A 89 -21.57 -6.37 6.97
CA HIS A 89 -22.62 -5.37 7.18
C HIS A 89 -24.03 -5.92 6.92
N LYS A 90 -24.20 -6.74 5.89
CA LYS A 90 -25.49 -7.40 5.60
C LYS A 90 -25.87 -8.39 6.69
N GLU A 91 -24.91 -9.17 7.18
CA GLU A 91 -25.11 -10.10 8.29
C GLU A 91 -25.57 -9.36 9.54
N GLN A 92 -24.86 -8.29 9.94
CA GLN A 92 -25.24 -7.46 11.09
C GLN A 92 -26.66 -6.91 11.00
N ILE A 93 -27.05 -6.36 9.84
CA ILE A 93 -28.42 -5.87 9.61
C ILE A 93 -29.44 -7.00 9.75
N TYR A 94 -29.13 -8.20 9.24
CA TYR A 94 -30.03 -9.35 9.35
C TYR A 94 -30.17 -9.82 10.81
N THR A 95 -29.07 -9.88 11.57
CA THR A 95 -29.09 -10.26 12.99
C THR A 95 -29.85 -9.24 13.83
N GLU A 96 -29.61 -7.94 13.62
CA GLU A 96 -30.28 -6.86 14.35
C GLU A 96 -31.79 -6.85 14.06
N LYS A 97 -32.16 -7.06 12.79
CA LYS A 97 -33.57 -7.20 12.40
C LYS A 97 -34.23 -8.45 12.97
N ALA A 98 -33.50 -9.57 13.09
CA ALA A 98 -34.00 -10.80 13.71
C ALA A 98 -34.19 -10.65 15.23
N MET A 99 -33.26 -9.98 15.92
CA MET A 99 -33.38 -9.68 17.35
C MET A 99 -34.56 -8.73 17.62
N PHE A 100 -34.78 -7.72 16.77
CA PHE A 100 -35.92 -6.80 16.88
C PHE A 100 -37.28 -7.52 16.76
N MET A 101 -37.42 -8.47 15.83
CA MET A 101 -38.68 -9.23 15.69
C MET A 101 -38.92 -10.21 16.86
N GLN A 102 -37.86 -10.69 17.52
CA GLN A 102 -37.98 -11.58 18.67
C GLN A 102 -38.33 -10.80 19.93
N GLU A 103 -37.78 -9.59 20.09
CA GLU A 103 -38.06 -8.71 21.23
C GLU A 103 -39.50 -8.18 21.23
N ASP A 104 -40.08 -7.89 20.05
CA ASP A 104 -41.52 -7.58 19.90
C ASP A 104 -42.43 -8.76 20.28
N THR A 105 -41.97 -10.01 20.08
CA THR A 105 -42.73 -11.21 20.46
C THR A 105 -42.65 -11.46 21.97
N ASP A 106 -41.46 -11.31 22.57
CA ASP A 106 -41.25 -11.45 24.03
C ASP A 106 -41.92 -10.32 24.84
N LEU A 107 -41.98 -9.09 24.33
CA LEU A 107 -42.73 -7.98 24.95
C LEU A 107 -44.24 -8.25 24.93
N SER A 108 -44.76 -8.75 23.81
CA SER A 108 -46.18 -9.09 23.67
C SER A 108 -46.60 -10.27 24.54
N GLU A 109 -45.73 -11.27 24.73
CA GLU A 109 -45.97 -12.41 25.63
C GLU A 109 -45.93 -12.00 27.10
N LYS A 110 -45.03 -11.09 27.49
CA LYS A 110 -44.99 -10.55 28.86
C LYS A 110 -46.19 -9.66 29.19
N GLU A 111 -46.66 -8.84 28.24
CA GLU A 111 -47.85 -8.01 28.43
C GLU A 111 -49.14 -8.84 28.50
N ALA A 112 -49.20 -9.98 27.79
CA ALA A 112 -50.30 -10.94 27.89
C ALA A 112 -50.33 -11.67 29.25
N LEU A 113 -49.17 -12.03 29.81
CA LEU A 113 -49.06 -12.66 31.15
C LEU A 113 -49.42 -11.70 32.31
N GLU A 114 -49.14 -10.41 32.17
CA GLU A 114 -49.57 -9.36 33.13
C GLU A 114 -51.08 -9.09 33.07
N GLN A 115 -51.72 -9.23 31.91
CA GLN A 115 -53.18 -9.06 31.76
C GLN A 115 -53.99 -10.28 32.20
N GLU A 116 -53.42 -11.49 32.20
CA GLU A 116 -54.11 -12.72 32.61
C GLU A 116 -54.09 -12.95 34.15
N SER A 117 -53.28 -12.19 34.89
CA SER A 117 -53.16 -12.31 36.36
C SER A 117 -54.17 -11.46 37.17
N LEU A 118 -55.21 -10.91 36.54
CA LEU A 118 -56.37 -10.30 37.21
C LEU A 118 -57.68 -10.82 36.57
N PRO A 119 -58.55 -11.57 37.27
CA PRO A 119 -59.60 -10.99 38.13
C PRO A 119 -60.02 -11.95 39.31
N GLY A 120 -60.91 -11.63 40.26
CA GLY A 120 -61.91 -10.58 40.31
C GLY A 120 -62.63 -10.50 41.65
N THR A 121 -63.25 -9.34 41.82
CA THR A 121 -64.21 -8.94 42.85
C THR A 121 -65.40 -9.89 42.89
N SER A 122 -65.69 -10.46 44.07
CA SER A 122 -66.93 -11.18 44.35
C SER A 122 -67.85 -10.29 45.17
N ASP A 123 -68.90 -9.77 44.52
CA ASP A 123 -70.06 -9.14 45.17
C ASP A 123 -70.95 -10.20 45.83
N MET A 124 -71.51 -9.90 47.02
CA MET A 124 -72.89 -10.24 47.39
C MET A 124 -73.33 -9.33 48.55
N ILE A 125 -74.38 -8.54 48.29
CA ILE A 125 -75.07 -7.61 49.17
C ILE A 125 -76.10 -8.37 50.01
N THR A 126 -76.31 -8.04 51.30
CA THR A 126 -77.62 -8.15 51.99
C THR A 126 -77.72 -7.26 53.26
N GLU A 127 -78.50 -6.18 53.14
CA GLU A 127 -79.46 -5.54 54.08
C GLU A 127 -79.22 -5.35 55.62
N VAL A 128 -79.05 -4.06 56.01
CA VAL A 128 -79.70 -3.18 57.06
C VAL A 128 -79.94 -3.65 58.53
N PRO A 129 -80.35 -2.77 59.50
CA PRO A 129 -80.16 -1.32 59.80
C PRO A 129 -79.67 -1.07 61.28
N TRP A 130 -80.03 0.07 61.91
CA TRP A 130 -79.91 0.55 63.33
C TRP A 130 -78.77 1.56 63.61
N ILE A 131 -79.03 2.89 63.62
CA ILE A 131 -79.55 3.75 64.72
C ILE A 131 -78.50 4.07 65.84
N VAL A 132 -77.96 5.30 65.77
CA VAL A 132 -77.94 6.41 66.77
C VAL A 132 -77.29 6.27 68.16
N SER A 133 -76.67 7.40 68.58
CA SER A 133 -76.26 7.85 69.94
C SER A 133 -74.93 7.28 70.49
N SER A 134 -74.09 8.03 71.21
CA SER A 134 -74.27 9.28 71.97
C SER A 134 -72.96 10.05 72.12
#